data_AF-A0A315A578-F1
#
_entry.id   AF-A0A315A578-F1
#
_cell.length_a   1.000
_cell.length_b   1.000
_cell.length_c   1.000
_cell.angle_alpha   90.00
_cell.angle_beta   90.00
_cell.angle_gamma   90.00
#
_symmetry.space_group_name_H-M   'P 1'
#
loop_
_entity.id
_entity.type
_entity.pdbx_description
1 polymer ?
#
loop_
_entity_poly.entity_id
_entity_poly.type
_entity_poly.pdbx_seq_one_letter_code
_entity_poly.pdbx_strand_id
1 'polypeptide(L)'
;MTCLSKLHSAQGSVVIVTTRSAIVASITEKVLPRCVMESLSVDDCWDILKKRAFPDGNATIAKDLETIGREIARKCAGIPLTAKY
;
A
#
# COMPACT_ATOMS: atom_id res chain seq x y z
N MET A 1 24.91 14.52 9.98
CA MET A 1 25.13 13.24 9.27
C MET A 1 23.91 12.93 8.42
N THR A 2 23.83 13.47 7.21
CA THR A 2 22.76 13.14 6.26
C THR A 2 23.41 12.53 5.03
N CYS A 3 23.48 11.19 4.93
CA CYS A 3 24.11 10.51 3.79
C CYS A 3 23.48 10.90 2.43
N LEU A 4 22.24 11.38 2.45
CA LEU A 4 21.54 11.91 1.29
C LEU A 4 22.22 13.14 0.67
N SER A 5 22.97 13.93 1.45
CA SER A 5 23.71 15.09 0.93
C SER A 5 24.89 14.70 0.04
N LYS A 6 25.24 13.41 -0.03
CA LYS A 6 26.30 12.87 -0.88
C LYS A 6 25.78 12.33 -2.21
N LEU A 7 24.47 12.38 -2.45
CA LEU A 7 23.89 11.95 -3.73
C LEU A 7 24.19 13.02 -4.78
N HIS A 8 24.98 12.66 -5.78
CA HIS A 8 25.18 13.49 -6.97
C HIS A 8 24.12 13.12 -8.00
N SER A 9 23.24 14.07 -8.32
CA SER A 9 22.07 13.86 -9.17
C SER A 9 22.14 14.78 -10.38
N ALA A 10 21.79 14.26 -11.57
CA ALA A 10 21.59 15.11 -12.74
C ALA A 10 20.31 15.93 -12.58
N GLN A 11 20.21 17.04 -13.33
CA GLN A 11 18.99 17.84 -13.37
C GLN A 11 17.80 16.95 -13.76
N GLY A 12 16.75 16.97 -12.93
CA GLY A 12 15.52 16.20 -13.15
C GLY A 12 15.48 14.80 -12.53
N SER A 13 16.51 14.34 -11.82
CA SER A 13 16.37 13.06 -11.09
C SER A 13 15.55 13.22 -9.80
N VAL A 14 14.83 12.15 -9.44
CA VAL A 14 13.96 12.11 -8.26
C VAL A 14 14.38 10.94 -7.37
N VAL A 15 14.50 11.19 -6.06
CA VAL A 15 14.83 10.17 -5.06
C VAL A 15 13.61 9.93 -4.18
N ILE A 16 13.23 8.66 -4.05
CA ILE A 16 12.19 8.20 -3.12
C ILE A 16 12.83 7.24 -2.14
N VAL A 17 12.66 7.51 -0.84
CA VAL A 17 13.16 6.66 0.25
C VAL A 17 11.99 5.95 0.90
N THR A 18 12.04 4.62 0.98
CA THR A 18 11.06 3.80 1.72
C THR A 18 11.73 3.16 2.93
N THR A 19 11.04 3.12 4.07
CA THR A 19 11.53 2.50 5.30
C THR A 19 10.38 2.06 6.18
N ARG A 20 10.56 0.96 6.92
CA ARG A 20 9.63 0.54 7.98
C ARG A 20 9.96 1.16 9.34
N SER A 21 11.10 1.86 9.46
CA SER A 21 11.55 2.45 10.73
C SER A 21 11.10 3.90 10.84
N ALA A 22 10.26 4.18 11.85
CA ALA A 22 9.82 5.54 12.17
C ALA A 22 11.00 6.47 12.51
N ILE A 23 12.05 5.94 13.14
CA ILE A 23 13.27 6.69 13.45
C ILE A 23 13.96 7.13 12.17
N VAL A 24 14.13 6.21 11.20
CA VAL A 24 14.76 6.53 9.91
C VAL A 24 13.91 7.50 9.11
N ALA A 25 12.58 7.37 9.14
CA ALA A 25 11.68 8.31 8.50
C ALA A 25 11.83 9.73 9.08
N SER A 26 11.86 9.88 10.41
CA SER A 26 12.04 11.17 11.08
C SER A 26 13.41 11.82 10.80
N ILE A 27 14.47 11.01 10.67
CA ILE A 27 15.80 11.51 10.27
C ILE A 27 15.76 12.04 8.82
N THR A 28 15.06 11.33 7.93
CA THR A 28 14.97 11.64 6.50
C THR A 28 14.07 12.84 6.22
N GLU A 29 13.05 13.05 7.05
CA GLU A 29 12.10 14.17 6.99
C GLU A 29 12.77 15.56 7.03
N LYS A 30 13.99 15.64 7.56
CA LYS A 30 14.81 16.87 7.55
C LYS A 30 15.24 17.30 6.14
N VAL A 31 15.19 16.41 5.16
CA VAL A 31 15.71 16.62 3.79
C VAL A 31 14.65 16.34 2.72
N LEU A 32 13.76 15.38 2.96
CA LEU A 32 12.69 14.99 2.03
C LEU A 32 11.33 15.02 2.73
N PRO A 33 10.25 15.48 2.07
CA PRO A 33 8.91 15.44 2.65
C PRO A 33 8.52 14.01 3.05
N ARG A 34 7.93 13.86 4.24
CA ARG A 34 7.44 12.57 4.71
C ARG A 34 6.09 12.25 4.09
N CYS A 35 5.99 11.08 3.47
CA CYS A 35 4.72 10.46 3.09
C CYS A 35 4.42 9.32 4.07
N VAL A 36 3.24 9.36 4.70
CA VAL A 36 2.78 8.27 5.58
C VAL A 36 1.88 7.37 4.74
N MET A 37 2.24 6.09 4.63
CA MET A 37 1.35 5.10 4.04
C MET A 37 0.27 4.73 5.05
N GLU A 38 -0.97 5.07 4.73
CA GLU A 38 -2.14 4.66 5.50
C GLU A 38 -2.56 3.23 5.16
N SER A 39 -3.32 2.62 6.08
CA SER A 39 -4.00 1.35 5.85
C SER A 39 -5.09 1.49 4.81
N LEU A 40 -5.30 0.44 4.02
CA LEU A 40 -6.40 0.39 3.05
C LEU A 40 -7.76 0.36 3.74
N SER A 41 -8.78 0.87 3.05
CA SER A 41 -10.16 0.67 3.45
C SER A 41 -10.60 -0.79 3.26
N VAL A 42 -11.72 -1.16 3.87
CA VAL A 42 -12.33 -2.49 3.64
C VAL A 42 -12.70 -2.68 2.17
N ASP A 43 -13.16 -1.63 1.50
CA ASP A 43 -13.52 -1.66 0.09
C ASP A 43 -12.29 -1.86 -0.81
N ASP A 44 -11.18 -1.18 -0.52
CA ASP A 44 -9.92 -1.38 -1.24
C ASP A 44 -9.36 -2.81 -1.05
N CYS A 45 -9.43 -3.34 0.17
CA CYS A 45 -9.05 -4.73 0.44
C CYS A 45 -9.97 -5.71 -0.31
N TRP A 46 -11.28 -5.43 -0.36
CA TRP A 46 -12.23 -6.23 -1.13
C TRP A 46 -11.92 -6.18 -2.63
N ASP A 47 -11.56 -5.03 -3.18
CA ASP A 47 -11.21 -4.91 -4.60
C ASP A 47 -9.96 -5.72 -4.97
N ILE A 48 -8.96 -5.78 -4.08
CA ILE A 48 -7.78 -6.63 -4.27
C ILE A 48 -8.19 -8.11 -4.28
N LEU A 49 -8.95 -8.55 -3.28
CA LEU A 49 -9.45 -9.93 -3.16
C LEU A 49 -10.29 -10.32 -4.37
N LYS A 50 -11.21 -9.45 -4.78
CA LYS A 50 -12.10 -9.63 -5.93
C LYS A 50 -11.33 -9.77 -7.22
N LYS A 51 -10.35 -8.89 -7.49
CA LYS A 51 -9.47 -8.99 -8.66
C LYS A 51 -8.66 -10.29 -8.68
N ARG A 52 -8.28 -10.80 -7.50
CA ARG A 52 -7.53 -12.06 -7.37
C ARG A 52 -8.41 -13.29 -7.60
N ALA A 53 -9.62 -13.29 -7.05
CA ALA A 53 -10.56 -14.40 -7.15
C ALA A 53 -11.25 -14.48 -8.53
N PHE A 54 -11.46 -13.32 -9.18
CA PHE A 54 -12.16 -13.18 -10.46
C PHE A 54 -11.32 -12.37 -11.46
N PRO A 55 -10.25 -12.96 -12.03
CA PRO A 55 -9.27 -12.24 -12.86
C PRO A 55 -9.88 -11.64 -14.14
N ASP A 56 -10.94 -12.23 -14.68
CA ASP A 56 -11.59 -11.75 -15.90
C ASP A 56 -12.52 -10.54 -15.66
N GLY A 57 -12.78 -10.18 -14.40
CA GLY A 57 -13.50 -8.95 -13.97
C GLY A 57 -14.98 -8.85 -14.36
N ASN A 58 -15.45 -9.77 -15.20
CA ASN A 58 -16.77 -9.83 -15.82
C ASN A 58 -17.68 -10.92 -15.23
N ALA A 59 -17.19 -11.67 -14.23
CA ALA A 59 -18.00 -12.64 -13.51
C ALA A 59 -19.04 -11.93 -12.64
N THR A 60 -20.32 -12.24 -12.87
CA THR A 60 -21.39 -11.85 -11.94
C THR A 60 -21.13 -12.51 -10.60
N ILE A 61 -20.83 -11.72 -9.57
CA ILE A 61 -20.60 -12.23 -8.22
C ILE A 61 -21.94 -12.41 -7.53
N ALA A 62 -22.22 -13.63 -7.07
CA ALA A 62 -23.39 -13.89 -6.24
C ALA A 62 -23.34 -13.06 -4.94
N LYS A 63 -24.48 -12.54 -4.49
CA LYS A 63 -24.56 -11.67 -3.29
C LYS A 63 -23.94 -12.30 -2.04
N ASP A 64 -24.09 -13.61 -1.89
CA ASP A 64 -23.53 -14.35 -0.74
C ASP A 64 -21.99 -14.38 -0.79
N LEU A 65 -21.41 -14.56 -1.98
CA LEU A 65 -19.96 -14.53 -2.18
C LEU A 65 -19.37 -13.13 -1.96
N GLU A 66 -20.08 -12.08 -2.38
CA GLU A 66 -19.67 -10.71 -2.08
C GLU A 66 -19.71 -10.44 -0.57
N THR A 67 -20.75 -10.94 0.12
CA THR A 67 -20.86 -10.78 1.58
C THR A 67 -19.69 -11.46 2.29
N ILE A 68 -19.39 -12.72 1.95
CA ILE A 68 -18.24 -13.47 2.49
C ILE A 68 -16.93 -12.75 2.16
N GLY A 69 -16.75 -12.31 0.91
CA GLY A 69 -15.56 -11.62 0.46
C GLY A 69 -15.28 -10.32 1.23
N ARG A 70 -16.34 -9.56 1.54
CA ARG A 70 -16.25 -8.35 2.37
C ARG A 70 -15.93 -8.65 3.83
N GLU A 71 -16.42 -9.77 4.38
CA GLU A 71 -16.00 -10.21 5.72
C GLU A 71 -14.52 -10.60 5.78
N ILE A 72 -14.01 -11.26 4.73
CA ILE A 72 -12.58 -11.55 4.59
C ILE A 72 -11.80 -10.24 4.48
N ALA A 73 -12.25 -9.28 3.67
CA ALA A 73 -11.62 -7.97 3.52
C ALA A 73 -11.51 -7.21 4.85
N ARG A 74 -12.54 -7.29 5.72
CA ARG A 74 -12.47 -6.74 7.09
C ARG A 74 -11.36 -7.40 7.91
N LYS A 75 -11.16 -8.72 7.78
CA LYS A 75 -10.10 -9.45 8.48
C LYS A 75 -8.69 -9.13 7.97
N CYS A 76 -8.56 -8.58 6.75
CA CYS A 76 -7.27 -8.10 6.23
C CYS A 76 -6.74 -6.86 6.97
N ALA A 77 -7.57 -6.18 7.77
CA ALA A 77 -7.20 -5.03 8.60
C ALA A 77 -6.44 -3.92 7.84
N GLY A 78 -6.80 -3.70 6.56
CA GLY A 78 -6.18 -2.69 5.71
C GLY A 78 -4.75 -3.02 5.25
N ILE A 79 -4.26 -4.25 5.47
CA ILE A 79 -2.93 -4.69 5.02
C ILE A 79 -3.05 -5.21 3.57
N PRO A 80 -2.47 -4.52 2.56
CA PRO A 80 -2.59 -4.91 1.16
C PRO A 80 -2.05 -6.32 0.89
N LEU A 81 -0.99 -6.71 1.60
CA LEU A 81 -0.37 -8.02 1.43
C LEU A 81 -1.32 -9.15 1.84
N THR A 82 -2.11 -8.97 2.89
CA THR A 82 -3.11 -9.95 3.36
C THR A 82 -4.35 -9.99 2.46
N ALA A 83 -4.69 -8.90 1.78
CA ALA A 83 -5.78 -8.93 0.80
C ALA A 83 -5.39 -9.65 -0.50
N LYS A 84 -4.09 -9.79 -0.76
CA LYS A 84 -3.57 -10.46 -1.96
C LYS A 84 -3.45 -11.99 -1.81
N TYR A 85 -3.32 -12.49 -0.58
CA TYR A 85 -3.04 -13.89 -0.24
C TYR A 85 -3.99 -14.41 0.84
#